data_AF-A0A1M3IGY6-F1
#
_entry.id   AF-A0A1M3IGY6-F1
#
_cell.length_a   1.000
_cell.length_b   1.000
_cell.length_c   1.000
_cell.angle_alpha   90.00
_cell.angle_beta   90.00
_cell.angle_gamma   90.00
#
_symmetry.space_group_name_H-M   'P 1'
#
loop_
_entity.id
_entity.type
_entity.pdbx_description
1 polymer ?
#
loop_
_entity_poly.entity_id
_entity_poly.type
_entity_poly.pdbx_seq_one_letter_code
_entity_poly.pdbx_strand_id
1 'polypeptide(L)'
;MIAVKELMVRHHKLLTELNTSFIQEHGSPLFIDLAKLAECCNSCDVDDDTITYDAPKITVRNYFPPAHTIPASNSHGIQHIDIALSLNNITIRKPAAKIQDPLTRLDGFDITLQTQHNHPNYYYASWHLDKRIVSERYSLIEPEYHLTFGGRNMEKLYAQNMDFGSALIVRAPRIMHPPMDVILGIDFILNQFIDREYSGDILENVSYRDIVSTMRGYLWKPFATGLAKNFYTSWNDSHNLSFDDEFCKNVVGD
;
A
#
# COMPACT_ATOMS: atom_id res chain seq x y z
N MET A 1 -9.73 -18.77 0.37
CA MET A 1 -9.26 -17.65 1.21
C MET A 1 -8.08 -18.00 2.09
N ILE A 2 -8.00 -19.25 2.57
CA ILE A 2 -6.81 -19.82 3.23
C ILE A 2 -5.49 -19.45 2.50
N ALA A 3 -5.47 -19.48 1.16
CA ALA A 3 -4.31 -19.09 0.37
C ALA A 3 -3.80 -17.65 0.62
N VAL A 4 -4.67 -16.66 0.83
CA VAL A 4 -4.24 -15.27 1.13
C VAL A 4 -3.62 -15.19 2.53
N LYS A 5 -4.27 -15.82 3.52
CA LYS A 5 -3.72 -15.91 4.88
C LYS A 5 -2.35 -16.61 4.89
N GLU A 6 -2.21 -17.72 4.17
CA GLU A 6 -0.95 -18.44 4.01
C GLU A 6 0.13 -17.58 3.32
N LEU A 7 -0.25 -16.79 2.31
CA LEU A 7 0.66 -15.83 1.67
C LEU A 7 1.13 -14.76 2.66
N MET A 8 0.24 -14.20 3.49
CA MET A 8 0.60 -13.22 4.51
C MET A 8 1.55 -13.82 5.56
N VAL A 9 1.29 -15.04 6.02
CA VAL A 9 2.18 -15.74 6.96
C VAL A 9 3.55 -16.00 6.35
N ARG A 10 3.59 -16.45 5.09
CA ARG A 10 4.86 -16.64 4.35
C ARG A 10 5.60 -15.33 4.15
N HIS A 11 4.89 -14.25 3.84
CA HIS A 11 5.44 -12.91 3.67
C HIS A 11 6.08 -12.41 4.97
N HIS A 12 5.37 -12.51 6.10
CA HIS A 12 5.88 -12.16 7.42
C HIS A 12 7.16 -12.93 7.75
N LYS A 13 7.15 -14.25 7.57
CA LYS A 13 8.32 -15.10 7.85
C LYS A 13 9.52 -14.68 7.00
N LEU A 14 9.30 -14.50 5.69
CA LEU A 14 10.36 -14.10 4.76
C LEU A 14 10.93 -12.72 5.10
N LEU A 15 10.07 -11.72 5.36
CA LEU A 15 10.53 -10.39 5.77
C LEU A 15 11.29 -10.42 7.10
N THR A 16 10.92 -11.29 8.03
CA THR A 16 11.64 -11.45 9.29
C THR A 16 13.05 -12.01 9.07
N GLU A 17 13.17 -13.02 8.21
CA GLU A 17 14.47 -13.59 7.82
C GLU A 17 15.34 -12.55 7.12
N LEU A 18 14.81 -11.85 6.11
CA LEU A 18 15.52 -10.82 5.37
C LEU A 18 15.92 -9.63 6.26
N ASN A 19 15.04 -9.19 7.15
CA ASN A 19 15.34 -8.11 8.09
C ASN A 19 16.41 -8.52 9.11
N THR A 20 16.47 -9.82 9.48
CA THR A 20 17.55 -10.33 10.34
C THR A 20 18.90 -10.26 9.63
N SER A 21 18.96 -10.67 8.36
CA SER A 21 20.17 -10.53 7.53
C SER A 21 20.57 -9.05 7.36
N PHE A 22 19.59 -8.18 7.11
CA PHE A 22 19.81 -6.73 7.00
C PHE A 22 20.43 -6.14 8.29
N ILE A 23 19.94 -6.54 9.47
CA ILE A 23 20.51 -6.10 10.75
C ILE A 23 21.96 -6.56 10.91
N GLN A 24 22.29 -7.77 10.46
CA GLN A 24 23.67 -8.29 10.53
C GLN A 24 24.62 -7.47 9.66
N GLU A 25 24.15 -6.98 8.51
CA GLU A 25 24.95 -6.18 7.57
C GLU A 25 25.05 -4.71 7.99
N HIS A 26 23.94 -4.08 8.37
CA HIS A 26 23.86 -2.63 8.58
C HIS A 26 23.77 -2.22 10.07
N GLY A 27 23.77 -3.18 10.99
CA GLY A 27 23.72 -2.94 12.44
C GLY A 27 22.39 -2.38 12.96
N SER A 28 21.39 -2.22 12.10
CA SER A 28 20.07 -1.69 12.47
C SER A 28 18.98 -2.21 11.52
N PRO A 29 17.71 -2.28 11.96
CA PRO A 29 16.65 -2.91 11.18
C PRO A 29 16.04 -2.02 10.11
N LEU A 30 15.80 -2.58 8.92
CA LEU A 30 15.00 -1.92 7.88
C LEU A 30 13.53 -1.83 8.28
N PHE A 31 12.96 -2.92 8.80
CA PHE A 31 11.61 -2.95 9.36
C PHE A 31 11.65 -2.89 10.88
N ILE A 32 10.98 -1.90 11.46
CA ILE A 32 11.06 -1.60 12.90
C ILE A 32 10.17 -2.53 13.73
N ASP A 33 9.03 -2.96 13.20
CA ASP A 33 7.96 -3.60 13.97
C ASP A 33 7.23 -4.73 13.21
N LEU A 34 7.97 -5.64 12.57
CA LEU A 34 7.40 -6.80 11.84
C LEU A 34 6.46 -7.68 12.68
N ALA A 35 6.56 -7.66 14.00
CA ALA A 35 5.61 -8.34 14.89
C ALA A 35 4.15 -7.94 14.61
N LYS A 36 3.91 -6.69 14.20
CA LYS A 36 2.59 -6.19 13.80
C LYS A 36 2.02 -6.87 12.55
N LEU A 37 2.89 -7.28 11.63
CA LEU A 37 2.49 -8.09 10.48
C LEU A 37 2.11 -9.51 10.91
N ALA A 38 2.77 -10.06 11.94
CA ALA A 38 2.36 -11.34 12.54
C ALA A 38 0.97 -11.24 13.20
N GLU A 39 0.72 -10.15 13.94
CA GLU A 39 -0.60 -9.87 14.55
C GLU A 39 -1.69 -9.80 13.49
N CYS A 40 -1.44 -9.10 12.38
CA CYS A 40 -2.32 -9.03 11.21
C CYS A 40 -2.66 -10.42 10.65
N CYS A 41 -1.65 -11.31 10.52
CA CYS A 41 -1.89 -12.68 10.05
C CYS A 41 -2.78 -13.49 11.01
N ASN A 42 -2.68 -13.21 12.32
CA ASN A 42 -3.43 -13.91 13.35
C ASN A 42 -4.85 -13.38 13.52
N SER A 43 -5.09 -12.10 13.21
CA SER A 43 -6.39 -11.44 13.32
C SER A 43 -7.27 -11.59 12.08
N CYS A 44 -6.80 -12.27 11.02
CA CYS A 44 -7.61 -12.51 9.83
C CYS A 44 -8.89 -13.29 10.14
N ASP A 45 -10.03 -12.67 9.86
CA ASP A 45 -11.34 -13.32 9.79
C ASP A 45 -11.52 -13.91 8.39
N VAL A 46 -11.74 -15.22 8.30
CA VAL A 46 -11.78 -15.95 7.03
C VAL A 46 -13.15 -16.58 6.89
N ASP A 47 -13.88 -16.15 5.87
CA ASP A 47 -15.13 -16.75 5.41
C ASP A 47 -14.86 -17.60 4.15
N ASP A 48 -15.88 -18.31 3.66
CA ASP A 48 -15.78 -19.16 2.47
C ASP A 48 -15.29 -18.39 1.24
N ASP A 49 -15.74 -17.13 1.11
CA ASP A 49 -15.52 -16.27 -0.06
C ASP A 49 -14.70 -15.01 0.21
N THR A 50 -14.44 -14.64 1.47
CA THR A 50 -13.69 -13.43 1.82
C THR A 50 -12.66 -13.65 2.93
N ILE A 51 -11.69 -12.74 3.00
CA ILE A 51 -10.80 -12.60 4.16
C ILE A 51 -10.82 -11.14 4.56
N THR A 52 -11.04 -10.88 5.84
CA THR A 52 -11.05 -9.54 6.43
C THR A 52 -9.96 -9.41 7.48
N TYR A 53 -9.21 -8.31 7.46
CA TYR A 53 -8.18 -8.04 8.45
C TYR A 53 -7.82 -6.56 8.57
N ASP A 54 -7.19 -6.24 9.70
CA ASP A 54 -6.47 -4.99 9.92
C ASP A 54 -4.97 -5.24 9.83
N ALA A 55 -4.23 -4.29 9.26
CA ALA A 55 -2.77 -4.29 9.33
C ALA A 55 -2.33 -3.10 10.20
N PRO A 56 -1.94 -3.35 11.47
CA PRO A 56 -1.50 -2.26 12.35
C PRO A 56 -0.20 -1.66 11.83
N LYS A 57 0.02 -0.36 12.09
CA LYS A 57 1.13 0.48 11.60
C LYS A 57 2.47 -0.27 11.46
N ILE A 58 2.81 -0.76 10.26
CA ILE A 58 4.09 -1.40 9.91
C ILE A 58 5.05 -0.32 9.45
N THR A 59 6.22 -0.22 10.08
CA THR A 59 7.18 0.86 9.88
C THR A 59 8.44 0.35 9.20
N VAL A 60 8.80 0.98 8.09
CA VAL A 60 10.03 0.79 7.33
C VAL A 60 10.88 2.05 7.44
N ARG A 61 12.15 1.90 7.81
CA ARG A 61 13.07 3.02 7.98
C ARG A 61 13.87 3.24 6.71
N ASN A 62 13.77 4.44 6.16
CA ASN A 62 14.66 4.88 5.10
C ASN A 62 15.85 5.66 5.68
N TYR A 63 17.04 5.06 5.63
CA TYR A 63 18.30 5.66 6.08
C TYR A 63 18.85 6.70 5.11
N PHE A 64 18.38 6.72 3.85
CA PHE A 64 18.68 7.77 2.88
C PHE A 64 17.39 8.41 2.40
N PRO A 65 16.98 9.55 2.96
CA PRO A 65 15.75 10.22 2.57
C PRO A 65 15.61 10.33 1.05
N PRO A 66 14.41 10.11 0.49
CA PRO A 66 14.24 10.08 -0.96
C PRO A 66 14.84 11.31 -1.63
N ALA A 67 15.51 11.12 -2.77
CA ALA A 67 16.03 12.25 -3.53
C ALA A 67 14.91 13.26 -3.82
N HIS A 68 15.24 14.56 -3.73
CA HIS A 68 14.31 15.67 -3.95
C HIS A 68 13.19 15.79 -2.91
N THR A 69 13.49 15.54 -1.63
CA THR A 69 12.62 16.00 -0.54
C THR A 69 12.73 17.52 -0.36
N ILE A 70 11.64 18.15 0.07
CA ILE A 70 11.62 19.51 0.60
C ILE A 70 11.06 19.42 2.03
N PRO A 71 11.82 19.88 3.04
CA PRO A 71 13.20 20.33 2.92
C PRO A 71 14.15 19.22 2.49
N ALA A 72 15.27 19.60 1.88
CA ALA A 72 16.30 18.64 1.51
C ALA A 72 16.90 18.02 2.78
N SER A 73 16.85 16.70 2.86
CA SER A 73 17.30 15.91 4.01
C SER A 73 18.69 16.29 4.51
N ASN A 74 19.64 16.35 3.58
CA ASN A 74 21.05 16.55 3.88
C ASN A 74 21.34 17.95 4.43
N SER A 75 20.57 18.97 4.04
CA SER A 75 20.77 20.35 4.52
C SER A 75 20.11 20.62 5.87
N HIS A 76 19.27 19.71 6.35
CA HIS A 76 18.52 19.88 7.59
C HIS A 76 18.93 18.90 8.69
N GLY A 77 19.90 18.02 8.47
CA GLY A 77 20.35 17.06 9.50
C GLY A 77 19.42 15.86 9.70
N ILE A 78 18.51 15.61 8.76
CA ILE A 78 17.61 14.45 8.78
C ILE A 78 18.44 13.20 8.52
N GLN A 79 18.51 12.28 9.49
CA GLN A 79 19.30 11.04 9.34
C GLN A 79 18.47 9.88 8.79
N HIS A 80 17.16 9.88 9.02
CA HIS A 80 16.26 8.89 8.45
C HIS A 80 14.82 9.41 8.41
N ILE A 81 14.01 8.77 7.57
CA ILE A 81 12.56 8.92 7.52
C ILE A 81 11.93 7.57 7.82
N ASP A 82 11.05 7.53 8.81
CA ASP A 82 10.23 6.36 9.11
C ASP A 82 8.96 6.45 8.25
N ILE A 83 8.76 5.45 7.38
CA ILE A 83 7.60 5.28 6.52
C ILE A 83 6.72 4.22 7.15
N ALA A 84 5.48 4.55 7.45
CA ALA A 84 4.57 3.63 8.10
C ALA A 84 3.32 3.37 7.25
N LEU A 85 3.00 2.09 7.09
CA LEU A 85 1.80 1.58 6.42
C LEU A 85 0.77 1.17 7.45
N SER A 86 -0.44 1.67 7.35
CA SER A 86 -1.59 1.20 8.14
C SER A 86 -2.72 0.84 7.20
N LEU A 87 -3.46 -0.23 7.50
CA LEU A 87 -4.68 -0.60 6.79
C LEU A 87 -5.74 -1.01 7.80
N ASN A 88 -7.00 -0.63 7.57
CA ASN A 88 -8.11 -0.99 8.45
C ASN A 88 -9.23 -1.67 7.63
N ASN A 89 -9.76 -2.76 8.16
CA ASN A 89 -10.95 -3.42 7.66
C ASN A 89 -10.87 -3.77 6.16
N ILE A 90 -9.73 -4.31 5.76
CA ILE A 90 -9.51 -4.74 4.38
C ILE A 90 -10.24 -6.04 4.17
N THR A 91 -11.15 -6.09 3.20
CA THR A 91 -11.83 -7.32 2.83
C THR A 91 -11.49 -7.70 1.40
N ILE A 92 -10.72 -8.78 1.24
CA ILE A 92 -10.37 -9.35 -0.06
C ILE A 92 -11.36 -10.48 -0.37
N ARG A 93 -11.90 -10.46 -1.60
CA ARG A 93 -12.73 -11.52 -2.15
C ARG A 93 -11.88 -12.61 -2.81
N LYS A 94 -12.34 -13.85 -2.70
CA LYS A 94 -11.79 -14.99 -3.44
C LYS A 94 -11.79 -14.71 -4.94
N PRO A 95 -10.69 -15.05 -5.65
CA PRO A 95 -10.68 -15.03 -7.10
C PRO A 95 -11.83 -15.86 -7.67
N ALA A 96 -12.58 -15.28 -8.60
CA ALA A 96 -13.73 -15.90 -9.25
C ALA A 96 -13.55 -15.92 -10.77
N ALA A 97 -14.34 -16.76 -11.46
CA ALA A 97 -14.37 -16.78 -12.92
C ALA A 97 -14.93 -15.47 -13.51
N LYS A 98 -15.86 -14.82 -12.79
CA LYS A 98 -16.37 -13.48 -13.11
C LYS A 98 -15.35 -12.43 -12.70
N ILE A 99 -14.98 -11.54 -13.62
CA ILE A 99 -14.18 -10.36 -13.34
C ILE A 99 -15.03 -9.38 -12.53
N GLN A 100 -14.66 -9.19 -11.28
CA GLN A 100 -15.34 -8.35 -10.32
C GLN A 100 -14.33 -7.77 -9.37
N ASP A 101 -14.78 -6.83 -8.55
CA ASP A 101 -13.94 -6.17 -7.57
C ASP A 101 -13.31 -7.17 -6.57
N PRO A 102 -11.97 -7.27 -6.51
CA PRO A 102 -11.31 -8.15 -5.56
C PRO A 102 -11.25 -7.58 -4.13
N LEU A 103 -11.45 -6.27 -3.94
CA LEU A 103 -11.42 -5.61 -2.63
C LEU A 103 -12.79 -5.03 -2.32
N THR A 104 -13.64 -5.79 -1.63
CA THR A 104 -14.99 -5.31 -1.30
C THR A 104 -14.96 -4.15 -0.31
N ARG A 105 -13.90 -4.07 0.51
CA ARG A 105 -13.68 -2.99 1.47
C ARG A 105 -12.18 -2.66 1.55
N LEU A 106 -11.89 -1.36 1.54
CA LEU A 106 -10.56 -0.80 1.67
C LEU A 106 -10.72 0.51 2.45
N ASP A 107 -10.62 0.42 3.76
CA ASP A 107 -10.70 1.59 4.63
C ASP A 107 -9.29 1.89 5.20
N GLY A 108 -8.92 3.16 5.29
CA GLY A 108 -7.77 3.51 6.12
C GLY A 108 -6.43 2.94 5.63
N PHE A 109 -6.24 2.78 4.31
CA PHE A 109 -4.90 2.52 3.76
C PHE A 109 -4.12 3.83 3.78
N ASP A 110 -3.24 3.96 4.76
CA ASP A 110 -2.46 5.15 5.01
C ASP A 110 -0.97 4.85 4.91
N ILE A 111 -0.25 5.70 4.19
CA ILE A 111 1.21 5.75 4.21
C ILE A 111 1.62 7.07 4.83
N THR A 112 2.29 7.03 5.99
CA THR A 112 2.77 8.23 6.68
C THR A 112 4.29 8.26 6.69
N LEU A 113 4.89 9.41 6.40
CA LEU A 113 6.34 9.62 6.45
C LEU A 113 6.63 10.60 7.58
N GLN A 114 7.58 10.25 8.44
CA GLN A 114 7.94 11.04 9.61
C GLN A 114 9.45 11.10 9.74
N THR A 115 10.03 12.29 9.92
CA THR A 115 11.43 12.39 10.37
C THR A 115 11.54 12.03 11.84
N GLN A 116 12.76 11.95 12.36
CA GLN A 116 13.00 11.62 13.77
C GLN A 116 12.20 12.55 14.70
N HIS A 117 11.46 11.98 15.65
CA HIS A 117 10.65 12.74 16.61
C HIS A 117 11.45 13.77 17.42
N ASN A 118 12.73 13.49 17.66
CA ASN A 118 13.64 14.36 18.42
C ASN A 118 14.37 15.38 17.54
N HIS A 119 14.10 15.42 16.24
CA HIS A 119 14.68 16.41 15.34
C HIS A 119 14.05 17.79 15.63
N PRO A 120 14.83 18.89 15.70
CA PRO A 120 14.30 20.22 16.00
C PRO A 120 13.21 20.68 15.04
N ASN A 121 13.24 20.17 13.80
CA ASN A 121 12.18 20.32 12.82
C ASN A 121 11.59 18.94 12.50
N TYR A 122 10.43 18.62 13.08
CA TYR A 122 9.74 17.36 12.85
C TYR A 122 8.92 17.44 11.55
N TYR A 123 9.39 16.82 10.47
CA TYR A 123 8.69 16.87 9.19
C TYR A 123 7.78 15.67 8.96
N TYR A 124 6.62 15.92 8.33
CA TYR A 124 5.57 14.93 8.14
C TYR A 124 4.97 14.95 6.73
N ALA A 125 4.68 13.79 6.16
CA ALA A 125 3.85 13.63 4.97
C ALA A 125 2.88 12.45 5.10
N SER A 126 1.81 12.46 4.32
CA SER A 126 0.85 11.34 4.27
C SER A 126 0.38 11.10 2.84
N TRP A 127 0.02 9.86 2.55
CA TRP A 127 -0.79 9.45 1.42
C TRP A 127 -1.91 8.57 1.92
N HIS A 128 -3.05 8.66 1.25
CA HIS A 128 -4.22 7.84 1.52
C HIS A 128 -4.64 7.13 0.24
N LEU A 129 -4.75 5.81 0.28
CA LEU A 129 -5.40 5.04 -0.77
C LEU A 129 -6.83 4.75 -0.30
N ASP A 130 -7.79 5.34 -0.98
CA ASP A 130 -9.19 5.14 -0.67
C ASP A 130 -9.89 4.36 -1.78
N LYS A 131 -10.95 3.67 -1.38
CA LYS A 131 -11.97 3.15 -2.28
C LYS A 131 -13.20 4.06 -2.21
N ARG A 132 -13.76 4.42 -3.36
CA ARG A 132 -14.95 5.28 -3.43
C ARG A 132 -16.13 4.65 -2.68
N ILE A 133 -16.76 5.43 -1.79
CA ILE A 133 -17.98 5.01 -1.11
C ILE A 133 -19.19 5.52 -1.91
N VAL A 134 -19.91 4.60 -2.56
CA VAL A 134 -21.02 4.91 -3.51
C VAL A 134 -22.16 5.75 -2.88
N SER A 135 -22.29 5.76 -1.55
CA SER A 135 -23.35 6.53 -0.85
C SER A 135 -23.08 8.02 -0.68
N GLU A 136 -21.86 8.50 -0.96
CA GLU A 136 -21.49 9.90 -0.81
C GLU A 136 -21.56 10.63 -2.17
N ARG A 137 -22.21 11.81 -2.18
CA ARG A 137 -22.19 12.68 -3.36
C ARG A 137 -20.91 13.51 -3.35
N TYR A 138 -19.95 13.13 -4.19
CA TYR A 138 -18.75 13.92 -4.42
C TYR A 138 -19.00 15.00 -5.48
N SER A 139 -18.34 16.15 -5.33
CA SER A 139 -18.39 17.26 -6.29
C SER A 139 -17.39 17.11 -7.44
N LEU A 140 -16.49 16.12 -7.35
CA LEU A 140 -15.45 15.79 -8.32
C LEU A 140 -15.62 14.35 -8.80
N ILE A 141 -15.17 14.07 -10.02
CA ILE A 141 -15.10 12.70 -10.56
C ILE A 141 -13.96 11.97 -9.83
N GLU A 142 -14.27 10.84 -9.22
CA GLU A 142 -13.33 10.01 -8.48
C GLU A 142 -13.37 8.58 -9.03
N PRO A 143 -12.23 8.00 -9.42
CA PRO A 143 -12.17 6.58 -9.79
C PRO A 143 -12.39 5.71 -8.54
N GLU A 144 -12.79 4.45 -8.76
CA GLU A 144 -13.05 3.47 -7.70
C GLU A 144 -11.90 3.37 -6.69
N TYR A 145 -10.65 3.45 -7.16
CA TYR A 145 -9.44 3.48 -6.35
C TYR A 145 -8.60 4.72 -6.65
N HIS A 146 -8.21 5.46 -5.62
CA HIS A 146 -7.38 6.65 -5.79
C HIS A 146 -6.37 6.81 -4.64
N LEU A 147 -5.14 7.18 -5.00
CA LEU A 147 -4.08 7.51 -4.07
C LEU A 147 -3.90 9.02 -4.02
N THR A 148 -4.20 9.63 -2.88
CA THR A 148 -4.18 11.07 -2.68
C THR A 148 -3.04 11.47 -1.76
N PHE A 149 -2.26 12.48 -2.14
CA PHE A 149 -1.29 13.10 -1.24
C PHE A 149 -2.01 13.94 -0.18
N GLY A 150 -1.61 13.77 1.07
CA GLY A 150 -2.22 14.39 2.24
C GLY A 150 -3.38 13.56 2.78
N GLY A 151 -4.57 14.19 2.85
CA GLY A 151 -5.79 13.57 3.37
C GLY A 151 -5.94 13.68 4.89
N ARG A 152 -6.76 12.79 5.46
CA ARG A 152 -7.26 12.86 6.84
C ARG A 152 -6.15 13.02 7.89
N ASN A 153 -4.97 12.43 7.67
CA ASN A 153 -3.87 12.54 8.62
C ASN A 153 -3.22 13.93 8.63
N MET A 154 -3.07 14.60 7.47
CA MET A 154 -2.61 15.99 7.42
C MET A 154 -3.63 16.95 8.04
N GLU A 155 -4.93 16.73 7.80
CA GLU A 155 -6.01 17.52 8.39
C GLU A 155 -6.05 17.41 9.91
N LYS A 156 -5.87 16.19 10.45
CA LYS A 156 -5.75 15.96 11.89
C LYS A 156 -4.57 16.73 12.49
N LEU A 157 -3.42 16.72 11.82
CA LEU A 157 -2.24 17.45 12.29
C LEU A 157 -2.45 18.96 12.25
N TYR A 158 -3.12 19.48 11.21
CA TYR A 158 -3.53 20.88 11.16
C TYR A 158 -4.46 21.25 12.33
N ALA A 159 -5.48 20.43 12.60
CA ALA A 159 -6.38 20.63 13.73
C ALA A 159 -5.66 20.58 15.10
N GLN A 160 -4.49 19.93 15.16
CA GLN A 160 -3.59 19.90 16.31
C GLN A 160 -2.57 21.05 16.33
N ASN A 161 -2.76 22.08 15.49
CA ASN A 161 -1.88 23.25 15.35
C ASN A 161 -0.45 22.91 14.87
N MET A 162 -0.27 21.87 14.06
CA MET A 162 1.01 21.63 13.41
C MET A 162 1.29 22.73 12.36
N ASP A 163 2.51 23.27 12.36
CA ASP A 163 2.97 24.22 11.36
C ASP A 163 3.16 23.52 10.01
N PHE A 164 2.51 24.01 8.95
CA PHE A 164 2.69 23.48 7.59
C PHE A 164 4.11 23.74 7.02
N GLY A 165 4.89 24.63 7.63
CA GLY A 165 6.34 24.69 7.41
C GLY A 165 7.07 23.39 7.76
N SER A 166 6.42 22.51 8.52
CA SER A 166 6.86 21.15 8.86
C SER A 166 6.32 20.08 7.89
N ALA A 167 5.69 20.46 6.78
CA ALA A 167 5.32 19.49 5.76
C ALA A 167 6.58 18.95 5.07
N LEU A 168 6.66 17.62 4.96
CA LEU A 168 7.63 16.94 4.12
C LEU A 168 7.03 16.78 2.72
N ILE A 169 7.59 17.45 1.74
CA ILE A 169 7.23 17.24 0.35
C ILE A 169 8.23 16.24 -0.22
N VAL A 170 7.76 15.08 -0.63
CA VAL A 170 8.57 14.14 -1.41
C VAL A 170 8.05 14.10 -2.83
N ARG A 171 8.85 13.59 -3.76
CA ARG A 171 8.38 13.33 -5.12
C ARG A 171 7.15 12.42 -5.04
N ALA A 172 6.00 12.90 -5.50
CA ALA A 172 4.78 12.12 -5.49
C ALA A 172 4.99 10.81 -6.27
N PRO A 173 4.48 9.67 -5.77
CA PRO A 173 4.46 8.44 -6.52
C PRO A 173 3.70 8.66 -7.83
N ARG A 174 4.20 8.06 -8.91
CA ARG A 174 3.66 8.30 -10.25
C ARG A 174 2.38 7.47 -10.45
N ILE A 175 1.28 8.16 -10.79
CA ILE A 175 0.06 7.70 -11.51
C ILE A 175 -0.96 6.81 -10.75
N MET A 176 -2.16 6.68 -11.35
CA MET A 176 -3.34 5.87 -10.94
C MET A 176 -2.93 4.56 -10.28
N HIS A 177 -3.40 4.35 -9.06
CA HIS A 177 -2.96 3.22 -8.25
C HIS A 177 -3.96 2.06 -8.33
N PRO A 178 -3.51 0.84 -8.69
CA PRO A 178 -4.34 -0.35 -8.56
C PRO A 178 -4.64 -0.66 -7.08
N PRO A 179 -5.66 -1.48 -6.78
CA PRO A 179 -5.95 -1.92 -5.42
C PRO A 179 -4.73 -2.56 -4.76
N MET A 180 -4.48 -2.23 -3.49
CA MET A 180 -3.38 -2.79 -2.69
C MET A 180 -3.87 -3.34 -1.37
N ASP A 181 -3.29 -4.46 -0.97
CA ASP A 181 -3.36 -4.98 0.39
C ASP A 181 -2.06 -4.70 1.15
N VAL A 182 -1.89 -5.29 2.35
CA VAL A 182 -0.67 -5.14 3.13
C VAL A 182 0.60 -5.63 2.39
N ILE A 183 0.51 -6.71 1.61
CA ILE A 183 1.65 -7.24 0.86
C ILE A 183 2.04 -6.24 -0.25
N LEU A 184 1.07 -5.83 -1.08
CA LEU A 184 1.33 -4.88 -2.16
C LEU A 184 1.67 -3.48 -1.66
N GLY A 185 1.15 -3.07 -0.50
CA GLY A 185 1.51 -1.81 0.15
C GLY A 185 2.96 -1.79 0.66
N ILE A 186 3.46 -2.89 1.21
CA ILE A 186 4.88 -3.03 1.55
C ILE A 186 5.74 -3.01 0.28
N ASP A 187 5.37 -3.75 -0.75
CA ASP A 187 6.06 -3.73 -2.05
C ASP A 187 6.11 -2.32 -2.64
N PHE A 188 5.00 -1.57 -2.57
CA PHE A 188 4.96 -0.18 -2.99
C PHE A 188 5.94 0.70 -2.19
N ILE A 189 5.98 0.56 -0.86
CA ILE A 189 6.91 1.33 -0.03
C ILE A 189 8.36 1.05 -0.39
N LEU A 190 8.73 -0.22 -0.54
CA LEU A 190 10.09 -0.62 -0.91
C LEU A 190 10.49 -0.08 -2.28
N ASN A 191 9.59 -0.08 -3.26
CA ASN A 191 9.87 0.40 -4.62
C ASN A 191 9.87 1.93 -4.76
N GLN A 192 9.06 2.65 -3.96
CA GLN A 192 8.86 4.10 -4.14
C GLN A 192 9.59 4.96 -3.12
N PHE A 193 9.81 4.47 -1.90
CA PHE A 193 10.32 5.29 -0.80
C PHE A 193 11.62 4.79 -0.20
N ILE A 194 12.06 3.56 -0.48
CA ILE A 194 13.32 3.01 0.05
C ILE A 194 14.37 3.01 -1.06
N ASP A 195 15.59 3.43 -0.71
CA ASP A 195 16.71 3.37 -1.66
C ASP A 195 16.98 1.92 -2.10
N ARG A 196 17.33 1.75 -3.37
CA ARG A 196 17.58 0.43 -3.95
C ARG A 196 18.76 -0.29 -3.31
N GLU A 197 19.72 0.44 -2.73
CA GLU A 197 20.81 -0.15 -1.96
C GLU A 197 20.28 -0.99 -0.79
N TYR A 198 19.15 -0.59 -0.16
CA TYR A 198 18.58 -1.29 1.00
C TYR A 198 17.40 -2.20 0.66
N SER A 199 16.63 -1.87 -0.38
CA SER A 199 15.49 -2.68 -0.79
C SER A 199 15.85 -3.75 -1.83
N GLY A 200 16.99 -3.63 -2.49
CA GLY A 200 17.40 -4.47 -3.63
C GLY A 200 17.34 -5.97 -3.32
N ASP A 201 17.97 -6.40 -2.24
CA ASP A 201 18.00 -7.83 -1.87
C ASP A 201 16.62 -8.41 -1.58
N ILE A 202 15.71 -7.60 -1.04
CA ILE A 202 14.31 -8.00 -0.81
C ILE A 202 13.57 -8.09 -2.14
N LEU A 203 13.68 -7.05 -2.97
CA LEU A 203 12.97 -6.95 -4.25
C LEU A 203 13.47 -7.98 -5.27
N GLU A 204 14.71 -8.43 -5.16
CA GLU A 204 15.33 -9.43 -6.03
C GLU A 204 15.15 -10.86 -5.50
N ASN A 205 14.74 -11.03 -4.23
CA ASN A 205 14.46 -12.33 -3.64
C ASN A 205 13.32 -13.06 -4.38
N VAL A 206 13.61 -14.29 -4.83
CA VAL A 206 12.66 -15.10 -5.61
C VAL A 206 11.36 -15.37 -4.84
N SER A 207 11.46 -15.76 -3.57
CA SER A 207 10.29 -16.03 -2.74
C SER A 207 9.44 -14.78 -2.50
N TYR A 208 10.08 -13.61 -2.36
CA TYR A 208 9.38 -12.34 -2.21
C TYR A 208 8.60 -11.99 -3.48
N ARG A 209 9.28 -12.08 -4.64
CA ARG A 209 8.67 -11.83 -5.95
C ARG A 209 7.52 -12.76 -6.25
N ASP A 210 7.61 -14.02 -5.86
CA ASP A 210 6.53 -15.00 -6.04
C ASP A 210 5.28 -14.64 -5.21
N ILE A 211 5.48 -14.23 -3.95
CA ILE A 211 4.40 -13.78 -3.06
C ILE A 211 3.72 -12.53 -3.65
N VAL A 212 4.51 -11.51 -4.01
CA VAL A 212 4.01 -10.27 -4.61
C VAL A 212 3.30 -10.55 -5.95
N SER A 213 3.88 -11.38 -6.81
CA SER A 213 3.29 -11.75 -8.10
C SER A 213 1.94 -12.43 -7.93
N THR A 214 1.82 -13.31 -6.93
CA THR A 214 0.54 -13.97 -6.60
C THR A 214 -0.52 -12.96 -6.18
N MET A 215 -0.18 -12.00 -5.31
CA MET A 215 -1.11 -10.96 -4.88
C MET A 215 -1.48 -9.99 -6.00
N ARG A 216 -0.54 -9.62 -6.88
CA ARG A 216 -0.86 -8.87 -8.11
C ARG A 216 -1.83 -9.65 -9.00
N GLY A 217 -1.68 -10.96 -9.09
CA GLY A 217 -2.62 -11.83 -9.80
C GLY A 217 -4.04 -11.80 -9.20
N TYR A 218 -4.16 -11.67 -7.88
CA TYR A 218 -5.45 -11.61 -7.20
C TYR A 218 -6.11 -10.23 -7.28
N LEU A 219 -5.34 -9.16 -7.14
CA LEU A 219 -5.88 -7.80 -7.03
C LEU A 219 -5.79 -7.03 -8.35
N TRP A 220 -4.62 -7.02 -8.98
CA TRP A 220 -4.38 -6.16 -10.15
C TRP A 220 -4.92 -6.75 -11.44
N LYS A 221 -4.91 -8.08 -11.58
CA LYS A 221 -5.48 -8.72 -12.78
C LYS A 221 -6.96 -8.38 -12.98
N PRO A 222 -7.88 -8.60 -12.02
CA PRO A 222 -9.28 -8.22 -12.22
C PRO A 222 -9.45 -6.71 -12.38
N PHE A 223 -8.70 -5.88 -11.64
CA PHE A 223 -8.72 -4.42 -11.79
C PHE A 223 -8.33 -3.96 -13.20
N ALA A 224 -7.18 -4.40 -13.70
CA ALA A 224 -6.69 -4.04 -15.04
C ALA A 224 -7.61 -4.58 -16.14
N THR A 225 -8.20 -5.77 -15.93
CA THR A 225 -9.15 -6.36 -16.88
C THR A 225 -10.47 -5.58 -16.91
N GLY A 226 -10.98 -5.15 -15.75
CA GLY A 226 -12.15 -4.28 -15.63
C GLY A 226 -11.92 -2.90 -16.24
N LEU A 227 -10.74 -2.29 -15.99
CA LEU A 227 -10.33 -1.05 -16.64
C LEU A 227 -10.33 -1.20 -18.16
N ALA A 228 -9.66 -2.24 -18.67
CA ALA A 228 -9.55 -2.50 -20.10
C ALA A 228 -10.91 -2.73 -20.78
N LYS A 229 -11.90 -3.29 -20.07
CA LYS A 229 -13.26 -3.49 -20.60
C LYS A 229 -13.92 -2.19 -21.06
N ASN A 230 -13.60 -1.04 -20.44
CA ASN A 230 -14.15 0.25 -20.85
C ASN A 230 -13.66 0.75 -22.21
N PHE A 231 -12.53 0.21 -22.69
CA PHE A 231 -11.93 0.63 -23.97
C PHE A 231 -12.24 -0.34 -25.11
N TYR A 232 -12.85 -1.49 -24.81
CA TYR A 232 -13.10 -2.56 -25.78
C TYR A 232 -14.53 -3.09 -25.66
N THR A 233 -15.35 -2.81 -26.66
CA THR A 233 -16.76 -3.22 -26.72
C THR A 233 -16.90 -4.74 -26.93
N SER A 234 -16.02 -5.36 -27.72
CA SER A 234 -15.97 -6.81 -27.97
C SER A 234 -14.72 -7.47 -27.36
N TRP A 235 -14.76 -7.73 -26.05
CA TRP A 235 -13.79 -8.64 -25.41
C TRP A 235 -14.05 -10.13 -25.75
N ASN A 236 -15.23 -10.41 -26.31
CA ASN A 236 -15.70 -11.75 -26.62
C ASN A 236 -15.50 -12.10 -28.09
N ASP A 237 -14.56 -13.02 -28.30
CA ASP A 237 -14.71 -14.16 -29.22
C ASP A 237 -13.72 -15.29 -28.90
N SER A 238 -12.74 -15.06 -28.01
CA SER A 238 -11.67 -16.04 -27.72
C SER A 238 -11.51 -16.51 -26.27
N HIS A 239 -12.10 -15.85 -25.26
CA HIS A 239 -11.70 -16.07 -23.84
C HIS A 239 -12.83 -16.38 -22.82
N ASN A 240 -14.12 -16.41 -23.20
CA ASN A 240 -15.24 -16.72 -22.29
C ASN A 240 -15.18 -16.00 -20.91
N LEU A 241 -14.85 -14.70 -20.91
CA LEU A 241 -14.79 -13.92 -19.67
C LEU A 241 -16.16 -13.29 -19.37
N SER A 242 -16.62 -13.40 -18.13
CA SER A 242 -17.79 -12.68 -17.63
C SER A 242 -17.36 -11.51 -16.76
N PHE A 243 -18.11 -10.41 -16.80
CA PHE A 243 -17.74 -9.15 -16.15
C PHE A 243 -18.85 -8.68 -15.21
N ASP A 244 -18.45 -7.98 -14.16
CA ASP A 244 -19.33 -7.14 -13.39
C ASP A 244 -19.33 -5.73 -13.99
N ASP A 245 -20.41 -5.37 -14.69
CA ASP A 245 -20.49 -4.11 -15.44
C ASP A 245 -20.42 -2.88 -14.54
N GLU A 246 -20.92 -2.97 -13.30
CA GLU A 246 -20.88 -1.87 -12.34
C GLU A 246 -19.44 -1.62 -11.88
N PHE A 247 -18.74 -2.68 -11.49
CA PHE A 247 -17.31 -2.59 -11.18
C PHE A 247 -16.50 -2.02 -12.35
N CYS A 248 -16.72 -2.52 -13.58
CA CYS A 248 -15.96 -2.07 -14.74
C CYS A 248 -16.12 -0.56 -14.97
N LYS A 249 -17.34 -0.03 -14.90
CA LYS A 249 -17.61 1.41 -15.03
C LYS A 249 -16.93 2.21 -13.92
N ASN A 250 -17.09 1.79 -12.68
CA ASN A 250 -16.55 2.53 -11.53
C ASN A 250 -15.03 2.65 -11.55
N VAL A 251 -14.32 1.65 -12.11
CA VAL A 251 -12.84 1.64 -12.18
C VAL A 251 -12.27 2.84 -12.95
N VAL A 252 -12.99 3.43 -13.92
CA VAL A 252 -12.53 4.63 -14.64
C VAL A 252 -12.97 5.95 -13.99
N GLY A 253 -13.92 5.90 -13.05
CA GLY A 253 -14.61 7.08 -12.52
C GLY A 253 -15.67 7.58 -13.50
N ASP A 254 -16.94 7.54 -13.07
CA ASP A 254 -18.09 8.11 -13.79
C ASP A 254 -18.41 9.52 -13.28
#